data_AF-A0A7Y2TIN6-F1
#
_entry.id   AF-A0A7Y2TIN6-F1
#
_cell.length_a   1.000
_cell.length_b   1.000
_cell.length_c   1.000
_cell.angle_alpha   90.00
_cell.angle_beta   90.00
_cell.angle_gamma   90.00
#
_symmetry.space_group_name_H-M   'P 1'
#
loop_
_entity.id
_entity.type
_entity.pdbx_description
1 polymer ?
#
loop_
_entity_poly.entity_id
_entity_poly.type
_entity_poly.pdbx_seq_one_letter_code
_entity_poly.pdbx_strand_id
1 'polypeptide(L)'
;MELTLTLVVVIVVAIIALKIASKLVSKFFAILVIAAIALGYMYYKSIGPFKQNVTDISNLKEKYCESNRDEDICDCIIEKAEKDMRKRFNSAEIDSLANQPIRGAYVLKKSLAETKEEALACLAAKGETDKYKVFIQDFIPIENEYLNIVGDKAKQLSQKLKEEYQSFKETKKDIDNKY
;
A
#
# COMPACT_ATOMS: atom_id res chain seq x y z
N MET A 1 63.59 3.47 33.84
CA MET A 1 62.39 2.92 34.52
C MET A 1 61.11 3.66 34.15
N GLU A 2 61.17 4.94 33.76
CA GLU A 2 60.00 5.72 33.31
C GLU A 2 59.36 5.17 32.02
N LEU A 3 60.16 4.90 30.96
CA LEU A 3 59.66 4.50 29.63
C LEU A 3 58.84 3.19 29.64
N THR A 4 59.22 2.25 30.51
CA THR A 4 58.53 0.97 30.71
C THR A 4 57.19 1.14 31.42
N LEU A 5 57.08 2.10 32.33
CA LEU A 5 55.84 2.37 33.06
C LEU A 5 54.82 3.08 32.16
N THR A 6 55.28 4.06 31.36
CA THR A 6 54.42 4.78 30.41
C THR A 6 53.86 3.85 29.34
N LEU A 7 54.68 2.92 28.82
CA LEU A 7 54.25 1.94 27.83
C LEU A 7 53.16 1.01 28.38
N VAL A 8 53.32 0.52 29.61
CA VAL A 8 52.34 -0.36 30.26
C VAL A 8 51.01 0.37 30.48
N VAL A 9 51.05 1.64 30.91
CA VAL A 9 49.83 2.45 31.12
C VAL A 9 49.08 2.66 29.79
N VAL A 10 49.79 2.96 28.71
CA VAL A 10 49.17 3.14 27.38
C VAL A 10 48.51 1.84 26.89
N ILE A 11 49.16 0.69 27.08
CA ILE A 11 48.60 -0.62 26.71
C ILE A 11 47.33 -0.91 27.52
N VAL A 12 47.35 -0.65 28.83
CA VAL A 12 46.17 -0.86 29.70
C VAL A 12 45.00 0.02 29.27
N VAL A 13 45.24 1.31 28.98
CA VAL A 13 44.21 2.24 28.49
C VAL A 13 43.65 1.79 27.14
N ALA A 14 44.50 1.35 26.21
CA ALA A 14 44.06 0.84 24.91
C ALA A 14 43.18 -0.42 25.05
N ILE A 15 43.54 -1.35 25.94
CA ILE A 15 42.74 -2.55 26.22
C ILE A 15 41.37 -2.18 26.82
N ILE A 16 41.33 -1.20 27.74
CA ILE A 16 40.08 -0.72 28.34
C ILE A 16 39.18 -0.07 27.27
N ALA A 17 39.73 0.77 26.40
CA ALA A 17 39.00 1.41 25.31
C ALA A 17 38.40 0.38 24.32
N LEU A 18 39.18 -0.63 23.92
CA LEU A 18 38.71 -1.73 23.07
C LEU A 18 37.57 -2.54 23.72
N LYS A 19 37.64 -2.75 25.04
CA LYS A 19 36.62 -3.48 25.80
C LYS A 19 35.30 -2.70 25.93
N ILE A 20 35.37 -1.38 25.93
CA ILE A 20 34.19 -0.50 25.91
C ILE A 20 33.59 -0.44 24.50
N ALA A 21 34.43 -0.30 23.47
CA ALA A 21 34.00 -0.29 22.07
C ALA A 21 33.28 -1.59 21.68
N SER A 22 33.81 -2.75 22.05
CA SER A 22 33.18 -4.05 21.76
C SER A 22 31.82 -4.23 22.44
N LYS A 23 31.68 -3.74 23.69
CA LYS A 23 30.39 -3.72 24.39
C LYS A 23 29.37 -2.84 23.68
N LEU A 24 29.76 -1.65 23.22
CA LEU A 24 28.87 -0.74 22.49
C LEU A 24 28.46 -1.34 21.14
N VAL A 25 29.42 -1.84 20.36
CA VAL A 25 29.14 -2.47 19.05
C VAL A 25 28.18 -3.64 19.21
N SER A 26 28.34 -4.49 20.24
CA SER A 26 27.41 -5.60 20.46
C SER A 26 25.98 -5.15 20.76
N LYS A 27 25.80 -4.03 21.49
CA LYS A 27 24.47 -3.48 21.79
C LYS A 27 23.82 -2.87 20.56
N PHE A 28 24.58 -2.13 19.74
CA PHE A 28 24.08 -1.60 18.47
C PHE A 28 23.73 -2.72 17.49
N PHE A 29 24.56 -3.76 17.43
CA PHE A 29 24.28 -4.91 16.58
C PHE A 29 23.03 -5.66 17.04
N ALA A 30 22.83 -5.84 18.36
CA ALA A 30 21.60 -6.43 18.90
C ALA A 30 20.35 -5.60 18.56
N ILE A 31 20.42 -4.27 18.69
CA ILE A 31 19.32 -3.37 18.29
C ILE A 31 19.04 -3.47 16.79
N LEU A 32 20.08 -3.50 15.95
CA LEU A 32 19.94 -3.65 14.50
C LEU A 32 19.30 -4.98 14.12
N VAL A 33 19.66 -6.07 14.79
CA VAL A 33 19.05 -7.39 14.58
C VAL A 33 17.59 -7.38 14.99
N ILE A 34 17.25 -6.79 16.14
CA ILE A 34 15.85 -6.65 16.59
C ILE A 34 15.06 -5.79 15.61
N ALA A 35 15.62 -4.67 15.14
CA ALA A 35 15.00 -3.80 14.15
C ALA A 35 14.79 -4.54 12.81
N ALA A 36 15.78 -5.31 12.35
CA ALA A 36 15.67 -6.11 11.14
C ALA A 36 14.62 -7.22 11.27
N ILE A 37 14.52 -7.88 12.44
CA ILE A 37 13.46 -8.86 12.72
C ILE A 37 12.08 -8.18 12.75
N ALA A 38 11.96 -7.04 13.41
CA ALA A 38 10.70 -6.28 13.46
C ALA A 38 10.27 -5.82 12.08
N LEU A 39 11.18 -5.24 11.28
CA LEU A 39 10.93 -4.83 9.91
C LEU A 39 10.64 -6.03 9.00
N GLY A 40 11.37 -7.14 9.16
CA GLY A 40 11.12 -8.37 8.42
C GLY A 40 9.76 -9.00 8.75
N TYR A 41 9.35 -8.98 10.01
CA TYR A 41 8.04 -9.42 10.45
C TYR A 41 6.94 -8.50 9.91
N MET A 42 7.13 -7.19 9.99
CA MET A 42 6.24 -6.19 9.40
C MET A 42 6.12 -6.34 7.89
N TYR A 43 7.22 -6.64 7.19
CA TYR A 43 7.23 -6.94 5.77
C TYR A 43 6.48 -8.24 5.44
N TYR A 44 6.75 -9.33 6.19
CA TYR A 44 6.09 -10.63 5.99
C TYR A 44 4.58 -10.57 6.26
N LYS A 45 4.17 -9.85 7.32
CA LYS A 45 2.76 -9.67 7.68
C LYS A 45 2.08 -8.50 6.99
N SER A 46 2.78 -7.75 6.13
CA SER A 46 2.25 -6.55 5.47
C SER A 46 1.66 -5.53 6.45
N ILE A 47 2.33 -5.29 7.59
CA ILE A 47 1.90 -4.33 8.63
C ILE A 47 2.75 -3.05 8.52
N GLY A 48 2.12 -1.88 8.66
CA GLY A 48 2.80 -0.58 8.59
C GLY A 48 3.15 -0.12 7.17
N PRO A 49 4.28 0.60 6.93
CA PRO A 49 4.62 1.17 5.61
C PRO A 49 4.91 0.14 4.52
N PHE A 50 4.81 -1.16 4.83
CA PHE A 50 5.02 -2.29 3.93
C PHE A 50 3.73 -3.03 3.58
N LYS A 51 2.54 -2.44 3.82
CA LYS A 51 1.27 -2.96 3.29
C LYS A 51 1.40 -3.16 1.78
N GLN A 52 1.54 -4.42 1.34
CA GLN A 52 1.44 -4.75 -0.07
C GLN A 52 -0.04 -4.63 -0.46
N ASN A 53 -0.30 -3.84 -1.50
CA ASN A 53 -1.61 -3.45 -2.02
C ASN A 53 -2.37 -2.46 -1.16
N VAL A 54 -2.26 -1.18 -1.53
CA VAL A 54 -3.18 -0.10 -1.15
C VAL A 54 -4.31 0.05 -2.18
N THR A 55 -4.56 -0.96 -3.00
CA THR A 55 -5.22 -0.79 -4.31
C THR A 55 -6.33 -1.79 -4.61
N ASP A 56 -6.71 -2.60 -3.65
CA ASP A 56 -7.81 -3.54 -3.80
C ASP A 56 -9.11 -2.88 -3.32
N ILE A 57 -10.22 -3.12 -4.01
CA ILE A 57 -11.56 -2.79 -3.51
C ILE A 57 -11.74 -3.33 -2.09
N SER A 58 -11.05 -4.45 -1.77
CA SER A 58 -10.93 -5.02 -0.43
C SER A 58 -10.45 -4.04 0.64
N ASN A 59 -9.55 -3.10 0.37
CA ASN A 59 -9.13 -2.10 1.37
C ASN A 59 -10.18 -1.02 1.61
N LEU A 60 -10.84 -0.57 0.54
CA LEU A 60 -11.96 0.38 0.67
C LEU A 60 -13.14 -0.30 1.37
N LYS A 61 -13.36 -1.59 1.09
CA LYS A 61 -14.34 -2.44 1.76
C LYS A 61 -13.99 -2.67 3.22
N GLU A 62 -12.74 -2.99 3.56
CA GLU A 62 -12.28 -3.10 4.95
C GLU A 62 -12.51 -1.78 5.71
N LYS A 63 -12.21 -0.65 5.06
CA LYS A 63 -12.38 0.69 5.64
C LYS A 63 -13.84 1.04 5.89
N TYR A 64 -14.70 0.91 4.88
CA TYR A 64 -16.08 1.43 4.92
C TYR A 64 -17.15 0.38 5.20
N CYS A 65 -16.87 -0.90 5.03
CA CYS A 65 -17.85 -1.98 5.21
C CYS A 65 -17.58 -2.88 6.42
N GLU A 66 -16.36 -2.89 6.98
CA GLU A 66 -16.00 -3.77 8.11
C GLU A 66 -15.67 -2.99 9.39
N SER A 67 -14.45 -2.45 9.50
CA SER A 67 -13.88 -2.03 10.79
C SER A 67 -14.53 -0.79 11.39
N ASN A 68 -14.91 0.17 10.54
CA ASN A 68 -15.65 1.38 10.90
C ASN A 68 -16.73 1.59 9.85
N ARG A 69 -17.72 0.69 9.84
CA ARG A 69 -18.73 0.63 8.80
C ARG A 69 -19.45 1.98 8.66
N ASP A 70 -19.21 2.65 7.55
CA ASP A 70 -20.04 3.76 7.08
C ASP A 70 -21.06 3.14 6.13
N GLU A 71 -22.25 2.85 6.67
CA GLU A 71 -23.31 2.13 5.94
C GLU A 71 -23.68 2.85 4.63
N ASP A 72 -23.56 4.17 4.58
CA ASP A 72 -23.94 4.93 3.39
C ASP A 72 -22.88 4.82 2.31
N ILE A 73 -21.60 4.94 2.67
CA ILE A 73 -20.50 4.73 1.70
C ILE A 73 -20.45 3.26 1.26
N CYS A 74 -20.62 2.33 2.20
CA CYS A 74 -20.61 0.90 1.88
C CYS A 74 -21.74 0.54 0.91
N ASP A 75 -22.99 0.80 1.29
CA ASP A 75 -24.17 0.34 0.54
C ASP A 75 -24.35 1.12 -0.77
N CYS A 76 -24.10 2.44 -0.75
CA CYS A 76 -24.38 3.30 -1.90
C CYS A 76 -23.19 3.41 -2.87
N ILE A 77 -21.94 3.24 -2.44
CA ILE A 77 -20.77 3.41 -3.29
C ILE A 77 -20.05 2.08 -3.52
N ILE A 78 -19.54 1.46 -2.45
CA ILE A 78 -18.68 0.28 -2.56
C ILE A 78 -19.44 -0.91 -3.14
N GLU A 79 -20.61 -1.24 -2.59
CA GLU A 79 -21.40 -2.38 -3.06
C GLU A 79 -21.90 -2.20 -4.50
N LYS A 80 -22.24 -0.96 -4.89
CA LYS A 80 -22.64 -0.66 -6.28
C LYS A 80 -21.49 -0.90 -7.25
N ALA A 81 -20.32 -0.35 -6.95
CA ALA A 81 -19.13 -0.56 -7.76
C ALA A 81 -18.75 -2.04 -7.82
N GLU A 82 -18.75 -2.76 -6.68
CA GLU A 82 -18.44 -4.19 -6.64
C GLU A 82 -19.44 -5.01 -7.48
N LYS A 83 -20.74 -4.66 -7.41
CA LYS A 83 -21.78 -5.31 -8.21
C LYS A 83 -21.58 -5.10 -9.70
N ASP A 84 -21.21 -3.89 -10.13
CA ASP A 84 -20.90 -3.60 -11.53
C ASP A 84 -19.64 -4.37 -11.99
N MET A 85 -18.59 -4.43 -11.17
CA MET A 85 -17.41 -5.25 -11.45
C MET A 85 -17.78 -6.73 -11.63
N ARG A 86 -18.54 -7.30 -10.70
CA ARG A 86 -18.97 -8.72 -10.76
C ARG A 86 -19.93 -9.02 -11.92
N LYS A 87 -20.58 -8.00 -12.49
CA LYS A 87 -21.40 -8.15 -13.71
C LYS A 87 -20.54 -8.26 -14.97
N ARG A 88 -19.35 -7.65 -14.98
CA ARG A 88 -18.47 -7.51 -16.16
C ARG A 88 -17.28 -8.48 -16.16
N PHE A 89 -16.88 -8.94 -14.98
CA PHE A 89 -15.74 -9.82 -14.78
C PHE A 89 -16.17 -11.07 -14.02
N ASN A 90 -15.58 -12.21 -14.38
CA ASN A 90 -15.79 -13.43 -13.62
C ASN A 90 -15.01 -13.42 -12.30
N SER A 91 -15.33 -14.36 -11.41
CA SER A 91 -14.73 -14.45 -10.07
C SER A 91 -13.20 -14.53 -10.11
N ALA A 92 -12.64 -15.35 -11.01
CA ALA A 92 -11.18 -15.50 -11.13
C ALA A 92 -10.50 -14.22 -11.62
N GLU A 93 -11.15 -13.46 -12.51
CA GLU A 93 -10.66 -12.15 -12.95
C GLU A 93 -10.69 -11.14 -11.81
N ILE A 94 -11.77 -11.10 -11.02
CA ILE A 94 -11.88 -10.26 -9.83
C ILE A 94 -10.81 -10.61 -8.80
N ASP A 95 -10.63 -11.89 -8.49
CA ASP A 95 -9.63 -12.36 -7.53
C ASP A 95 -8.19 -12.04 -7.99
N SER A 96 -7.96 -12.01 -9.30
CA SER A 96 -6.66 -11.63 -9.87
C SER A 96 -6.31 -10.15 -9.64
N LEU A 97 -7.31 -9.27 -9.50
CA LEU A 97 -7.09 -7.83 -9.29
C LEU A 97 -6.38 -7.54 -7.97
N ALA A 98 -6.57 -8.39 -6.97
CA ALA A 98 -5.84 -8.31 -5.69
C ALA A 98 -4.32 -8.40 -5.89
N ASN A 99 -3.83 -9.01 -6.98
CA ASN A 99 -2.40 -9.10 -7.28
C ASN A 99 -1.95 -8.16 -8.40
N GLN A 100 -2.85 -7.35 -8.94
CA GLN A 100 -2.64 -6.44 -10.07
C GLN A 100 -3.15 -5.03 -9.72
N PRO A 101 -2.46 -4.29 -8.85
CA PRO A 101 -2.92 -3.00 -8.33
C PRO A 101 -3.25 -1.94 -9.39
N ILE A 102 -2.49 -1.83 -10.48
CA ILE A 102 -2.76 -0.88 -11.58
C ILE A 102 -4.07 -1.27 -12.28
N ARG A 103 -4.21 -2.56 -12.58
CA ARG A 103 -5.43 -3.10 -13.21
C ARG A 103 -6.63 -2.94 -12.28
N GLY A 104 -6.47 -3.29 -11.00
CA GLY A 104 -7.49 -3.19 -9.96
C GLY A 104 -7.98 -1.75 -9.78
N ALA A 105 -7.06 -0.79 -9.63
CA ALA A 105 -7.39 0.64 -9.58
C ALA A 105 -8.18 1.09 -10.81
N TYR A 106 -7.79 0.63 -12.00
CA TYR A 106 -8.42 1.06 -13.24
C TYR A 106 -9.84 0.49 -13.39
N VAL A 107 -10.03 -0.80 -13.11
CA VAL A 107 -11.34 -1.45 -13.13
C VAL A 107 -12.26 -0.79 -12.09
N LEU A 108 -11.78 -0.57 -10.88
CA LEU A 108 -12.53 0.12 -9.84
C LEU A 108 -12.92 1.54 -10.26
N LYS A 109 -12.00 2.32 -10.85
CA LYS A 109 -12.30 3.65 -11.40
C LYS A 109 -13.42 3.61 -12.43
N LYS A 110 -13.38 2.63 -13.34
CA LYS A 110 -14.41 2.47 -14.39
C LYS A 110 -15.77 2.12 -13.77
N SER A 111 -15.83 1.16 -12.84
CA SER A 111 -17.08 0.84 -12.14
C SER A 111 -17.63 2.01 -11.33
N LEU A 112 -16.79 2.75 -10.61
CA LEU A 112 -17.21 3.95 -9.88
C LEU A 112 -17.79 5.03 -10.82
N ALA A 113 -17.25 5.16 -12.03
CA ALA A 113 -17.78 6.08 -13.03
C ALA A 113 -19.17 5.65 -13.52
N GLU A 114 -19.35 4.35 -13.81
CA GLU A 114 -20.64 3.83 -14.27
C GLU A 114 -21.72 3.85 -13.20
N THR A 115 -21.37 3.57 -11.95
CA THR A 115 -22.33 3.52 -10.84
C THR A 115 -22.54 4.87 -10.17
N LYS A 116 -21.94 5.94 -10.67
CA LYS A 116 -21.95 7.27 -10.03
C LYS A 116 -23.36 7.79 -9.80
N GLU A 117 -24.23 7.73 -10.82
CA GLU A 117 -25.59 8.26 -10.71
C GLU A 117 -26.43 7.45 -9.72
N GLU A 118 -26.33 6.12 -9.77
CA GLU A 118 -26.99 5.23 -8.81
C GLU A 118 -26.50 5.46 -7.37
N ALA A 119 -25.19 5.68 -7.20
CA ALA A 119 -24.60 5.97 -5.90
C ALA A 119 -25.09 7.31 -5.34
N LEU A 120 -25.10 8.36 -6.16
CA LEU A 120 -25.59 9.68 -5.77
C LEU A 120 -27.09 9.65 -5.44
N ALA A 121 -27.90 8.91 -6.21
CA ALA A 121 -29.32 8.73 -5.93
C ALA A 121 -29.54 8.01 -4.60
N CYS A 122 -28.77 6.96 -4.32
CA CYS A 122 -28.82 6.22 -3.05
C CYS A 122 -28.45 7.13 -1.85
N LEU A 123 -27.36 7.89 -1.96
CA LEU A 123 -26.94 8.83 -0.92
C LEU A 123 -27.95 9.97 -0.73
N ALA A 124 -28.54 10.47 -1.81
CA ALA A 124 -29.58 11.49 -1.74
C ALA A 124 -30.83 10.99 -1.02
N ALA A 125 -31.25 9.75 -1.27
CA ALA A 125 -32.36 9.12 -0.55
C ALA A 125 -32.10 8.97 0.95
N LYS A 126 -30.83 8.89 1.35
CA LYS A 126 -30.40 8.83 2.75
C LYS A 126 -30.07 10.21 3.37
N GLY A 127 -30.09 11.29 2.59
CA GLY A 127 -29.72 12.63 3.05
C GLY A 127 -28.22 12.88 3.18
N GLU A 128 -27.38 12.02 2.59
CA GLU A 128 -25.93 11.92 2.84
C GLU A 128 -25.09 12.16 1.58
N THR A 129 -25.53 13.07 0.70
CA THR A 129 -24.86 13.33 -0.59
C THR A 129 -23.39 13.75 -0.46
N ASP A 130 -23.04 14.41 0.65
CA ASP A 130 -21.68 14.88 0.91
C ASP A 130 -20.67 13.73 1.11
N LYS A 131 -21.14 12.54 1.50
CA LYS A 131 -20.28 11.36 1.66
C LYS A 131 -19.66 10.88 0.36
N TYR A 132 -20.28 11.18 -0.79
CA TYR A 132 -19.65 10.91 -2.08
C TYR A 132 -18.33 11.68 -2.25
N LYS A 133 -18.30 12.94 -1.81
CA LYS A 133 -17.10 13.78 -1.85
C LYS A 133 -16.02 13.25 -0.92
N VAL A 134 -16.40 12.82 0.29
CA VAL A 134 -15.48 12.20 1.27
C VAL A 134 -14.84 10.95 0.66
N PHE A 135 -15.66 10.07 0.08
CA PHE A 135 -15.17 8.86 -0.58
C PHE A 135 -14.17 9.17 -1.71
N ILE A 136 -14.50 10.14 -2.59
CA ILE A 136 -13.60 10.50 -3.70
C ILE A 136 -12.28 11.07 -3.19
N GLN A 137 -12.28 11.85 -2.10
CA GLN A 137 -11.02 12.33 -1.51
C GLN A 137 -10.11 11.20 -1.05
N ASP A 138 -10.69 10.12 -0.54
CA ASP A 138 -9.96 8.92 -0.14
C ASP A 138 -9.52 8.06 -1.34
N PHE A 139 -10.23 8.14 -2.48
CA PHE A 139 -9.87 7.45 -3.72
C PHE A 139 -8.77 8.18 -4.54
N ILE A 140 -8.70 9.52 -4.50
CA ILE A 140 -7.73 10.33 -5.26
C ILE A 140 -6.27 9.89 -5.05
N PRO A 141 -5.78 9.60 -3.83
CA PRO A 141 -4.43 9.09 -3.63
C PRO A 141 -4.15 7.80 -4.41
N ILE A 142 -5.11 6.88 -4.45
CA ILE A 142 -5.03 5.62 -5.18
C ILE A 142 -4.95 5.89 -6.69
N GLU A 143 -5.84 6.75 -7.20
CA GLU A 143 -5.79 7.16 -8.62
C GLU A 143 -4.46 7.82 -8.99
N ASN A 144 -3.91 8.66 -8.11
CA ASN A 144 -2.63 9.35 -8.35
C ASN A 144 -1.41 8.42 -8.29
N GLU A 145 -1.45 7.41 -7.44
CA GLU A 145 -0.37 6.44 -7.28
C GLU A 145 -0.31 5.47 -8.46
N TYR A 146 -1.47 5.01 -8.95
CA TYR A 146 -1.53 3.91 -9.92
C TYR A 146 -1.96 4.31 -11.33
N LEU A 147 -2.79 5.35 -11.49
CA LEU A 147 -3.41 5.67 -12.78
C LEU A 147 -2.84 6.94 -13.42
N ASN A 148 -2.42 7.93 -12.63
CA ASN A 148 -1.74 9.14 -13.14
C ASN A 148 -0.21 8.97 -13.26
N ILE A 149 0.23 7.76 -13.60
CA ILE A 149 1.64 7.46 -13.85
C ILE A 149 2.01 8.07 -15.22
N VAL A 150 2.50 9.31 -15.20
CA VAL A 150 2.99 10.01 -16.39
C VAL A 150 4.53 9.96 -16.42
N GLY A 151 5.08 9.54 -17.57
CA GLY A 151 6.47 9.75 -18.00
C GLY A 151 7.56 9.46 -16.97
N ASP A 152 7.91 10.45 -16.14
CA ASP A 152 9.01 10.38 -15.19
C ASP A 152 8.67 9.62 -13.90
N LYS A 153 7.40 9.53 -13.49
CA LYS A 153 7.01 8.68 -12.35
C LYS A 153 7.14 7.19 -12.65
N ALA A 154 6.95 6.79 -13.91
CA ALA A 154 7.13 5.40 -14.34
C ALA A 154 8.57 4.91 -14.14
N LYS A 155 9.57 5.80 -14.26
CA LYS A 155 10.99 5.46 -14.04
C LYS A 155 11.27 5.08 -12.58
N GLN A 156 10.53 5.66 -11.64
CA GLN A 156 10.67 5.44 -10.19
C GLN A 156 9.89 4.23 -9.67
N LEU A 157 9.02 3.63 -10.48
CA LEU A 157 8.31 2.41 -10.11
C LEU A 157 9.28 1.24 -9.90
N SER A 158 8.90 0.36 -8.97
CA SER A 158 9.54 -0.95 -8.81
C SER A 158 9.45 -1.73 -10.13
N GLN A 159 10.40 -2.64 -10.34
CA GLN A 159 10.42 -3.46 -11.55
C GLN A 159 9.11 -4.26 -11.73
N LYS A 160 8.55 -4.78 -10.63
CA LYS A 160 7.25 -5.46 -10.60
C LYS A 160 6.10 -4.57 -11.12
N LEU A 161 6.02 -3.31 -10.68
CA LEU A 161 4.99 -2.37 -11.13
C LEU A 161 5.19 -1.92 -12.58
N LYS A 162 6.43 -1.85 -13.06
CA LYS A 162 6.71 -1.58 -14.48
C LYS A 162 6.22 -2.71 -15.39
N GLU A 163 6.50 -3.95 -15.01
CA GLU A 163 6.05 -5.14 -15.72
C GLU A 163 4.51 -5.21 -15.75
N GLU A 164 3.87 -4.95 -14.61
CA GLU A 164 2.41 -4.86 -14.54
C GLU A 164 1.87 -3.73 -15.40
N TYR A 165 2.48 -2.53 -15.38
CA TYR A 165 2.03 -1.41 -16.21
C TYR A 165 2.06 -1.74 -17.71
N GLN A 166 3.08 -2.46 -18.19
CA GLN A 166 3.14 -2.90 -19.59
C GLN A 166 2.02 -3.91 -19.90
N SER A 167 1.83 -4.91 -19.04
CA SER A 167 0.73 -5.87 -19.16
C SER A 167 -0.65 -5.17 -19.11
N PHE A 168 -0.81 -4.19 -18.24
CA PHE A 168 -1.99 -3.35 -18.16
C PHE A 168 -2.24 -2.59 -19.46
N LYS A 169 -1.21 -2.00 -20.06
CA LYS A 169 -1.35 -1.29 -21.35
C LYS A 169 -1.87 -2.18 -22.46
N GLU A 170 -1.49 -3.45 -22.48
CA GLU A 170 -1.98 -4.44 -23.46
C GLU A 170 -3.43 -4.85 -23.17
N THR A 171 -3.78 -5.08 -21.90
CA THR A 171 -5.12 -5.51 -21.46
C THR A 171 -6.13 -4.35 -21.33
N LYS A 172 -5.67 -3.09 -21.33
CA LYS A 172 -6.53 -1.91 -21.13
C LYS A 172 -7.70 -1.88 -22.09
N LYS A 173 -7.47 -2.19 -23.36
CA LYS A 173 -8.53 -2.21 -24.39
C LYS A 173 -9.59 -3.27 -24.10
N ASP A 174 -9.20 -4.43 -23.57
CA ASP A 174 -10.14 -5.47 -23.15
C ASP A 174 -11.02 -4.98 -22.00
N ILE A 175 -10.41 -4.32 -21.00
CA ILE A 175 -11.15 -3.70 -19.90
C ILE A 175 -12.11 -2.64 -20.45
N ASP A 176 -11.64 -1.74 -21.32
CA ASP A 176 -12.48 -0.71 -21.92
C ASP A 176 -13.67 -1.29 -22.70
N ASN A 177 -13.50 -2.41 -23.41
CA ASN A 177 -14.60 -3.07 -24.12
C ASN A 177 -15.65 -3.70 -23.21
N LYS A 178 -15.29 -4.02 -21.96
CA LYS A 178 -16.23 -4.54 -20.97
C LYS A 178 -17.07 -3.44 -20.33
N TYR A 179 -16.69 -2.17 -20.49
CA TYR A 179 -17.38 -1.00 -19.93
C TYR A 179 -18.26 -0.30 -20.96
#